data_AF-X1DZX8-F1
#
_entry.id   AF-X1DZX8-F1
#
_cell.length_a   1.000
_cell.length_b   1.000
_cell.length_c   1.000
_cell.angle_alpha   90.00
_cell.angle_beta   90.00
_cell.angle_gamma   90.00
#
_symmetry.space_group_name_H-M   'P 1'
#
loop_
_entity.id
_entity.type
_entity.pdbx_description
1 polymer ?
#
loop_
_entity_poly.entity_id
_entity_poly.type
_entity_poly.pdbx_seq_one_letter_code
_entity_poly.pdbx_strand_id
1 'polypeptide(L)'
;LLNETQDLYEKHFTGLLERELGICLKDSRRSDFSFIKRAKKYDRFFKKDNLIPIFTDTLFEMGIDISRYGNIHLDVEERENKSPRAFCCTPKVPEEIYLVIMPGGGQDDYEAMLHEGGHSLHFGSTSSKLDFEYRCLGDNA
;
A
#
# COMPACT_ATOMS: atom_id res chain seq x y z
N LEU A 1 1.33 -15.94 -22.52
CA LEU A 1 0.90 -14.74 -21.78
C LEU A 1 1.41 -13.43 -22.39
N LEU A 2 2.71 -13.07 -22.32
CA LEU A 2 3.19 -11.76 -22.83
C LEU A 2 2.80 -11.49 -24.29
N ASN A 3 3.09 -12.42 -25.21
CA ASN A 3 2.72 -12.28 -26.63
C ASN A 3 1.20 -12.25 -26.87
N GLU A 4 0.42 -12.93 -26.03
CA GLU A 4 -1.05 -13.01 -26.16
C GLU A 4 -1.74 -11.73 -25.68
N THR A 5 -1.09 -10.99 -24.77
CA THR A 5 -1.62 -9.73 -24.21
C THR A 5 -1.02 -8.49 -24.85
N GLN A 6 -0.06 -8.63 -25.76
CA GLN A 6 0.71 -7.52 -26.32
C GLN A 6 -0.20 -6.52 -27.05
N ASP A 7 -1.01 -6.99 -28.00
CA ASP A 7 -1.90 -6.12 -28.79
C ASP A 7 -2.91 -5.37 -27.90
N LEU A 8 -3.42 -6.05 -26.87
CA LEU A 8 -4.33 -5.46 -25.88
C LEU A 8 -3.61 -4.36 -25.08
N TYR A 9 -2.42 -4.67 -24.57
CA TYR A 9 -1.60 -3.73 -23.81
C TYR A 9 -1.25 -2.50 -24.64
N GLU A 10 -0.69 -2.69 -25.84
CA GLU A 10 -0.28 -1.59 -26.71
C GLU A 10 -1.46 -0.69 -27.09
N LYS A 11 -2.61 -1.28 -27.45
CA LYS A 11 -3.83 -0.53 -27.76
C LYS A 11 -4.31 0.32 -26.58
N HIS A 12 -4.47 -0.28 -25.40
CA HIS A 12 -5.02 0.43 -24.25
C HIS A 12 -4.03 1.43 -23.65
N PHE A 13 -2.74 1.09 -23.62
CA PHE A 13 -1.72 1.97 -23.09
C PHE A 13 -1.44 3.16 -24.01
N THR A 14 -1.46 2.96 -25.34
CA THR A 14 -1.40 4.07 -26.32
C THR A 14 -2.57 5.03 -26.10
N GLY A 15 -3.80 4.53 -26.02
CA GLY A 15 -4.97 5.39 -25.80
C GLY A 15 -4.98 6.08 -24.43
N LEU A 16 -4.29 5.52 -23.43
CA LEU A 16 -4.07 6.18 -22.13
C LEU A 16 -3.05 7.30 -22.24
N LEU A 17 -1.90 7.06 -22.90
CA LEU A 17 -0.85 8.06 -23.11
C LEU A 17 -1.37 9.26 -23.92
N GLU A 18 -2.10 9.01 -25.00
CA GLU A 18 -2.67 10.08 -25.84
C GLU A 18 -3.66 10.93 -25.04
N ARG A 19 -4.53 10.30 -24.24
CA ARG A 19 -5.55 11.01 -23.46
C ARG A 19 -4.97 11.82 -22.30
N GLU A 20 -4.01 11.26 -21.57
CA GLU A 20 -3.50 11.90 -20.35
C GLU A 20 -2.31 12.83 -20.62
N LEU A 21 -1.51 12.55 -21.66
CA LEU A 21 -0.26 13.26 -21.94
C LEU A 21 -0.13 13.79 -23.37
N GLY A 22 -1.00 13.39 -24.30
CA GLY A 22 -0.93 13.81 -25.70
C GLY A 22 0.28 13.24 -26.46
N ILE A 23 0.84 12.12 -26.01
CA ILE A 23 2.01 11.47 -26.63
C ILE A 23 1.65 10.06 -27.13
N CYS A 24 2.40 9.57 -28.10
CA CYS A 24 2.25 8.21 -28.59
C CYS A 24 3.24 7.24 -27.92
N LEU A 25 2.97 5.94 -27.99
CA LEU A 25 3.73 4.90 -27.28
C LEU A 25 5.23 4.93 -27.60
N LYS A 26 5.61 5.12 -28.86
CA LYS A 26 7.02 5.16 -29.30
C LYS A 26 7.83 6.32 -28.72
N ASP A 27 7.16 7.40 -28.32
CA ASP A 27 7.80 8.60 -27.76
C ASP A 27 7.77 8.61 -26.23
N SER A 28 7.11 7.62 -25.62
CA SER A 28 6.96 7.51 -24.17
C SER A 28 8.23 7.03 -23.48
N ARG A 29 8.37 7.42 -22.21
CA ARG A 29 9.46 7.09 -21.31
C ARG A 29 8.91 6.42 -20.06
N ARG A 30 9.78 5.73 -19.32
CA ARG A 30 9.42 5.12 -18.02
C ARG A 30 8.87 6.15 -17.01
N SER A 31 9.32 7.40 -17.09
CA SER A 31 8.81 8.50 -16.26
C SER A 31 7.34 8.81 -16.52
N ASP A 32 6.86 8.66 -17.76
CA ASP A 32 5.48 8.97 -18.15
C ASP A 32 4.52 7.97 -17.53
N PHE A 33 4.91 6.70 -17.50
CA PHE A 33 4.17 5.67 -16.77
C PHE A 33 4.09 5.99 -15.28
N SER A 34 5.18 6.44 -14.65
CA SER A 34 5.17 6.81 -13.23
C SER A 34 4.21 7.97 -12.95
N PHE A 35 4.17 8.96 -13.85
CA PHE A 35 3.23 10.08 -13.77
C PHE A 35 1.77 9.63 -13.91
N ILE A 36 1.46 8.82 -14.92
CA ILE A 36 0.11 8.30 -15.15
C ILE A 36 -0.33 7.39 -14.00
N LYS A 37 0.55 6.49 -13.52
CA LYS A 37 0.28 5.61 -12.38
C LYS A 37 -0.03 6.41 -11.12
N ARG A 38 0.59 7.58 -10.89
CA ARG A 38 0.25 8.41 -9.73
C ARG A 38 -1.20 8.93 -9.76
N ALA A 39 -1.80 9.03 -10.95
CA ALA A 39 -3.20 9.29 -11.19
C ALA A 39 -3.78 10.49 -10.41
N LYS A 40 -3.03 11.59 -10.33
CA LYS A 40 -3.31 12.79 -9.50
C LYS A 40 -4.74 13.34 -9.63
N LYS A 41 -5.38 13.18 -10.80
CA LYS A 41 -6.77 13.61 -11.02
C LYS A 41 -7.78 12.97 -10.06
N TYR A 42 -7.43 11.86 -9.42
CA TYR A 42 -8.25 11.17 -8.44
C TYR A 42 -7.93 11.52 -7.00
N ASP A 43 -6.92 12.34 -6.71
CA ASP A 43 -6.50 12.68 -5.34
C ASP A 43 -7.65 13.25 -4.48
N ARG A 44 -8.63 13.91 -5.12
CA ARG A 44 -9.84 14.40 -4.46
C ARG A 44 -10.66 13.31 -3.75
N PHE A 45 -10.53 12.05 -4.17
CA PHE A 45 -11.19 10.88 -3.59
C PHE A 45 -10.34 10.18 -2.53
N PHE A 46 -9.02 10.43 -2.52
CA PHE A 46 -8.03 9.80 -1.65
C PHE A 46 -7.41 10.84 -0.71
N LYS A 47 -8.25 11.50 0.09
CA LYS A 47 -7.80 12.55 1.01
C LYS A 47 -7.03 11.94 2.17
N LYS A 48 -5.92 12.58 2.58
CA LYS A 48 -5.12 12.12 3.73
C LYS A 48 -5.94 11.91 5.00
N ASP A 49 -6.90 12.79 5.27
CA ASP A 49 -7.76 12.75 6.47
C ASP A 49 -8.70 11.53 6.47
N ASN A 50 -8.98 10.97 5.29
CA ASN A 50 -9.84 9.79 5.13
C ASN A 50 -9.05 8.48 5.15
N LEU A 51 -7.71 8.51 5.12
CA LEU A 51 -6.90 7.30 4.97
C LEU A 51 -7.13 6.32 6.12
N ILE A 52 -6.96 6.79 7.36
CA ILE A 52 -7.09 5.94 8.54
C ILE A 52 -8.53 5.47 8.75
N PRO A 53 -9.57 6.34 8.70
CA PRO A 53 -10.96 5.90 8.80
C PRO A 53 -11.33 4.85 7.76
N ILE A 54 -10.99 5.06 6.47
CA ILE A 54 -11.31 4.09 5.42
C ILE A 54 -10.57 2.78 5.63
N PHE A 55 -9.30 2.82 6.04
CA PHE A 55 -8.54 1.61 6.35
C PHE A 55 -9.20 0.83 7.50
N THR A 56 -9.52 1.48 8.62
CA THR A 56 -10.15 0.82 9.78
C THR A 56 -11.54 0.28 9.44
N ASP A 57 -12.34 1.05 8.70
CA ASP A 57 -13.69 0.64 8.28
C ASP A 57 -13.62 -0.55 7.31
N THR A 58 -12.68 -0.54 6.37
CA THR A 58 -12.46 -1.65 5.43
C THR A 58 -12.13 -2.93 6.19
N LEU A 59 -11.24 -2.87 7.18
CA LEU A 59 -10.92 -4.02 8.02
C LEU A 59 -12.12 -4.47 8.85
N PHE A 60 -12.87 -3.52 9.42
CA PHE A 60 -14.04 -3.83 10.23
C PHE A 60 -15.13 -4.55 9.43
N GLU A 61 -15.38 -4.11 8.19
CA GLU A 61 -16.30 -4.78 7.25
C GLU A 61 -15.81 -6.19 6.85
N MET A 62 -14.49 -6.43 6.90
CA MET A 62 -13.91 -7.77 6.76
C MET A 62 -13.98 -8.61 8.05
N GLY A 63 -14.56 -8.08 9.13
CA GLY A 63 -14.63 -8.75 10.44
C GLY A 63 -13.37 -8.61 11.30
N ILE A 64 -12.46 -7.70 10.93
CA ILE A 64 -11.18 -7.46 11.62
C ILE A 64 -11.25 -6.10 12.32
N ASP A 65 -11.38 -6.14 13.64
CA ASP A 65 -11.30 -4.94 14.47
C ASP A 65 -9.85 -4.70 14.91
N ILE A 66 -9.10 -3.92 14.11
CA ILE A 66 -7.69 -3.62 14.39
C ILE A 66 -7.49 -2.89 15.72
N SER A 67 -8.51 -2.18 16.22
CA SER A 67 -8.42 -1.50 17.53
C SER A 67 -8.33 -2.47 18.72
N ARG A 68 -8.67 -3.75 18.52
CA ARG A 68 -8.53 -4.81 19.53
C ARG A 68 -7.13 -5.39 19.62
N TYR A 69 -6.26 -5.10 18.66
CA TYR A 69 -4.87 -5.55 18.68
C TYR A 69 -4.07 -4.65 19.62
N GLY A 70 -3.73 -5.17 20.81
CA GLY A 70 -2.87 -4.46 21.77
C GLY A 70 -1.38 -4.45 21.39
N ASN A 71 -1.01 -5.21 20.37
CA ASN A 71 0.35 -5.45 19.89
C ASN A 71 0.66 -4.80 18.52
N ILE A 72 -0.33 -4.16 17.89
CA ILE A 72 -0.15 -3.42 16.64
C ILE A 72 -0.26 -1.93 16.92
N HIS A 73 0.82 -1.20 16.70
CA HIS A 73 0.94 0.22 16.95
C HIS A 73 0.85 1.00 15.64
N LEU A 74 -0.15 1.88 15.51
CA LEU A 74 -0.31 2.74 14.35
C LEU A 74 0.50 4.03 14.57
N ASP A 75 1.62 4.18 13.86
CA ASP A 75 2.40 5.42 13.84
C ASP A 75 2.02 6.23 12.59
N VAL A 76 0.94 7.00 12.70
CA VAL A 76 0.33 7.77 11.61
C VAL A 76 0.57 9.28 11.72
N GLU A 77 1.14 9.73 12.84
CA GLU A 77 1.30 11.16 13.13
C GLU A 77 2.36 11.81 12.24
N GLU A 78 2.09 13.04 11.81
CA GLU A 78 3.02 13.88 11.07
C GLU A 78 4.03 14.51 12.04
N ARG A 79 5.33 14.31 11.78
CA ARG A 79 6.42 14.79 12.63
C ARG A 79 7.61 15.21 11.76
N GLU A 80 8.37 16.21 12.22
CA GLU A 80 9.57 16.67 11.52
C GLU A 80 10.54 15.51 11.30
N ASN A 81 11.10 15.39 10.09
CA ASN A 81 12.03 14.33 9.67
C ASN A 81 11.43 12.92 9.58
N LYS A 82 10.13 12.71 9.81
CA LYS A 82 9.49 11.41 9.58
C LYS A 82 9.44 11.12 8.08
N SER A 83 9.79 9.89 7.71
CA SER A 83 9.68 9.43 6.33
C SER A 83 8.21 9.32 5.91
N PRO A 84 7.82 9.79 4.71
CA PRO A 84 6.47 9.60 4.17
C PRO A 84 6.16 8.16 3.77
N ARG A 85 7.19 7.34 3.57
CA ARG A 85 7.03 5.97 3.10
C ARG A 85 6.36 5.11 4.17
N ALA A 86 5.31 4.39 3.78
CA ALA A 86 4.69 3.38 4.64
C ALA A 86 5.59 2.14 4.78
N PHE A 87 5.60 1.53 5.97
CA PHE A 87 6.23 0.24 6.21
C PHE A 87 5.68 -0.45 7.46
N CYS A 88 5.72 -1.78 7.47
CA CYS A 88 5.56 -2.62 8.65
C CYS A 88 6.92 -2.87 9.30
N CYS A 89 7.03 -2.61 10.61
CA CYS A 89 8.20 -2.94 11.43
C CYS A 89 7.81 -3.98 12.48
N THR A 90 8.62 -5.01 12.63
CA THR A 90 8.31 -6.17 13.47
C THR A 90 9.40 -6.44 14.52
N PRO A 91 9.66 -5.51 15.47
CA PRO A 91 10.72 -5.71 16.48
C PRO A 91 10.61 -7.02 17.24
N LYS A 92 9.37 -7.46 17.52
CA LYS A 92 9.11 -8.72 18.21
C LYS A 92 7.78 -9.32 17.77
N VAL A 93 7.80 -10.33 16.92
CA VAL A 93 6.56 -11.01 16.49
C VAL A 93 6.13 -12.05 17.54
N PRO A 94 4.82 -12.13 17.90
CA PRO A 94 3.75 -11.19 17.55
C PRO A 94 3.63 -10.00 18.50
N GLU A 95 4.42 -9.92 19.58
CA GLU A 95 4.16 -9.01 20.71
C GLU A 95 4.25 -7.51 20.43
N GLU A 96 5.02 -7.08 19.43
CA GLU A 96 5.29 -5.67 19.11
C GLU A 96 5.48 -5.48 17.61
N ILE A 97 4.47 -4.87 16.97
CA ILE A 97 4.41 -4.58 15.55
C ILE A 97 4.06 -3.10 15.36
N TYR A 98 4.74 -2.40 14.45
CA TYR A 98 4.43 -1.02 14.09
C TYR A 98 3.99 -0.92 12.64
N LEU A 99 2.82 -0.34 12.42
CA LEU A 99 2.36 0.12 11.11
C LEU A 99 2.67 1.60 10.99
N VAL A 100 3.69 1.94 10.22
CA VAL A 100 4.19 3.31 10.11
C VAL A 100 3.78 3.89 8.77
N ILE A 101 3.22 5.11 8.79
CA ILE A 101 2.96 5.92 7.60
C ILE A 101 2.89 7.40 8.00
N MET A 102 3.20 8.32 7.08
CA MET A 102 2.87 9.74 7.25
C MET A 102 1.94 10.15 6.10
N PRO A 103 0.63 10.25 6.34
CA PRO A 103 -0.37 10.43 5.28
C PRO A 103 -0.17 11.73 4.47
N GLY A 104 0.14 11.60 3.19
CA GLY A 104 0.15 12.67 2.19
C GLY A 104 -1.10 12.72 1.31
N GLY A 105 -1.83 11.61 1.19
CA GLY A 105 -3.00 11.43 0.33
C GLY A 105 -2.64 11.01 -1.10
N GLY A 106 -3.66 10.59 -1.85
CA GLY A 106 -3.51 9.92 -3.14
C GLY A 106 -3.65 8.42 -3.04
N GLN A 107 -3.89 7.78 -4.19
CA GLN A 107 -4.15 6.33 -4.22
C GLN A 107 -2.95 5.48 -3.76
N ASP A 108 -1.74 6.00 -3.93
CA ASP A 108 -0.48 5.36 -3.54
C ASP A 108 -0.37 5.20 -2.02
N ASP A 109 -0.81 6.19 -1.24
CA ASP A 109 -0.86 6.09 0.22
C ASP A 109 -1.88 5.04 0.69
N TYR A 110 -3.03 4.96 0.01
CA TYR A 110 -4.07 3.98 0.33
C TYR A 110 -3.63 2.56 -0.02
N GLU A 111 -3.02 2.38 -1.20
CA GLU A 111 -2.41 1.11 -1.62
C GLU A 111 -1.35 0.67 -0.60
N ALA A 112 -0.45 1.58 -0.21
CA ALA A 112 0.61 1.29 0.73
C ALA A 112 0.07 0.98 2.15
N MET A 113 -0.92 1.73 2.63
CA MET A 113 -1.54 1.49 3.93
C MET A 113 -2.21 0.11 4.00
N LEU A 114 -2.93 -0.29 2.96
CA LEU A 114 -3.55 -1.62 2.89
C LEU A 114 -2.50 -2.73 2.81
N HIS A 115 -1.44 -2.52 2.03
CA HIS A 115 -0.34 -3.48 1.90
C HIS A 115 0.37 -3.71 3.23
N GLU A 116 0.86 -2.65 3.88
CA GLU A 116 1.59 -2.71 5.14
C GLU A 116 0.67 -3.09 6.31
N GLY A 117 -0.61 -2.72 6.25
CA GLY A 117 -1.63 -3.18 7.18
C GLY A 117 -1.83 -4.70 7.11
N GLY A 118 -1.78 -5.28 5.91
CA GLY A 118 -1.78 -6.74 5.72
C GLY A 118 -0.61 -7.41 6.42
N HIS A 119 0.62 -6.89 6.26
CA HIS A 119 1.80 -7.39 6.98
C HIS A 119 1.62 -7.27 8.50
N SER A 120 1.11 -6.12 8.95
CA SER A 120 0.92 -5.86 10.39
C SER A 120 -0.07 -6.85 11.01
N LEU A 121 -1.18 -7.11 10.33
CA LEU A 121 -2.18 -8.10 10.75
C LEU A 121 -1.62 -9.53 10.71
N HIS A 122 -0.84 -9.87 9.68
CA HIS A 122 -0.19 -11.18 9.55
C HIS A 122 0.71 -11.45 10.76
N PHE A 123 1.66 -10.57 11.03
CA PHE A 123 2.60 -10.73 12.14
C PHE A 123 1.92 -10.60 13.50
N GLY A 124 1.01 -9.63 13.67
CA GLY A 124 0.27 -9.42 14.91
C GLY A 124 -0.69 -10.56 15.27
N SER A 125 -1.10 -11.37 14.28
CA SER A 125 -1.97 -12.55 14.49
C SER A 125 -1.19 -13.86 14.55
N THR A 126 0.13 -13.83 14.37
CA THR A 126 0.96 -15.05 14.40
C THR A 126 1.02 -15.61 15.82
N SER A 127 0.95 -16.95 15.95
CA SER A 127 0.99 -17.59 17.26
C SER A 127 2.35 -17.44 17.94
N SER A 128 2.37 -16.97 19.19
CA SER A 128 3.58 -16.89 20.01
C SER A 128 4.20 -18.26 20.36
N LYS A 129 3.45 -19.35 20.11
CA LYS A 129 3.93 -20.73 20.32
C LYS A 129 4.74 -21.30 19.16
N LEU A 130 4.79 -20.61 18.01
CA LEU A 130 5.60 -21.03 16.88
C LEU A 130 7.09 -20.79 17.16
N ASP A 131 7.93 -21.65 16.59
CA ASP A 131 9.37 -21.42 16.56
C ASP A 131 9.68 -20.16 15.75
N PHE A 132 10.88 -19.61 15.99
CA PHE A 132 11.29 -18.34 15.41
C PHE A 132 11.19 -18.32 13.89
N GLU A 133 11.58 -19.40 13.22
CA GLU A 133 11.61 -19.50 11.76
C GLU A 133 10.20 -19.36 11.18
N TYR A 134 9.22 -20.03 11.78
CA TYR A 134 7.82 -19.99 11.34
C TYR A 134 7.11 -18.69 11.71
N ARG A 135 7.67 -17.94 12.65
CA ARG A 135 7.09 -16.70 13.14
C ARG A 135 7.64 -15.45 12.45
N CYS A 136 8.94 -15.45 12.16
CA CYS A 136 9.66 -14.24 11.73
C CYS A 136 10.16 -14.31 10.29
N LEU A 137 10.41 -15.51 9.74
CA LEU A 137 11.04 -15.63 8.41
C LEU A 137 10.02 -15.84 7.30
N GLY A 138 8.89 -16.50 7.59
CA GLY A 138 7.83 -16.78 6.61
C GLY A 138 8.34 -17.44 5.33
N ASP A 139 7.51 -17.45 4.28
CA ASP A 139 7.99 -17.67 2.91
C ASP A 139 8.45 -16.32 2.35
N ASN A 140 9.74 -16.20 2.03
CA ASN A 140 10.24 -15.05 1.26
C ASN A 140 9.67 -15.12 -0.16
N ALA A 141 8.59 -14.38 -0.42
CA ALA A 141 8.00 -14.21 -1.75
C ALA A 141 8.58 -12.98 -2.47
#